data_AF-A0AAN7V7Q7-F1
#
_entry.id   AF-A0AAN7V7Q7-F1
#
_cell.length_a   1.000
_cell.length_b   1.000
_cell.length_c   1.000
_cell.angle_alpha   90.00
_cell.angle_beta   90.00
_cell.angle_gamma   90.00
#
_symmetry.space_group_name_H-M   'P 1'
#
loop_
_entity.id
_entity.type
_entity.pdbx_description
1 polymer ?
#
loop_
_entity_poly.entity_id
_entity_poly.type
_entity_poly.pdbx_seq_one_letter_code
_entity_poly.pdbx_strand_id
1 'polypeptide(L)'
;MGQTRKQGEEDGNLKLRIADKEYTFERTEKFTYLGVIVEENGHGKQEIRARTTKGTMYACETWVLNKEEEERLRKWESRMLRAIYGGIKTEEGWRRRTNQEIEELYERPDIIACEKGQRIGWLGHLERMDAVRLPKMIIYRRPIGKKRKGKRWMNEVEKDLRDMKLGSWRETARNRGEWKKIVKEALKRRW
;
A
#
# COMPACT_ATOMS: atom_id res chain seq x y z
N MET A 1 41.65 6.85 -13.88
CA MET A 1 40.58 6.93 -14.91
C MET A 1 40.44 5.55 -15.53
N GLY A 2 39.48 4.74 -15.09
CA GLY A 2 39.24 3.41 -15.67
C GLY A 2 38.17 3.50 -16.74
N GLN A 3 38.52 3.24 -18.00
CA GLN A 3 37.57 3.21 -19.11
C GLN A 3 36.64 2.00 -18.96
N THR A 4 35.33 2.23 -18.82
CA THR A 4 34.30 1.20 -18.90
C THR A 4 33.96 0.93 -20.36
N ARG A 5 34.26 -0.27 -20.86
CA ARG A 5 33.98 -0.70 -22.24
C ARG A 5 32.84 -1.71 -22.23
N LYS A 6 31.68 -1.33 -22.76
CA LYS A 6 30.53 -2.22 -22.95
C LYS A 6 30.86 -3.18 -24.11
N GLN A 7 30.93 -4.48 -23.86
CA GLN A 7 31.05 -5.50 -24.90
C GLN A 7 29.75 -6.32 -24.96
N GLY A 8 29.20 -6.42 -26.18
CA GLY A 8 28.25 -7.43 -26.66
C GLY A 8 27.13 -7.94 -25.76
N GLU A 9 25.89 -7.75 -26.19
CA GLU A 9 24.72 -8.51 -25.75
C GLU A 9 24.73 -9.88 -26.47
N GLU A 10 25.10 -10.94 -25.75
CA GLU A 10 24.80 -12.32 -26.17
C GLU A 10 24.02 -13.00 -25.03
N ASP A 11 22.92 -13.67 -25.39
CA ASP A 11 21.98 -14.38 -24.52
C ASP A 11 21.13 -13.53 -23.54
N GLY A 12 21.04 -12.21 -23.76
CA GLY A 12 20.14 -11.33 -23.00
C GLY A 12 20.63 -10.92 -21.60
N ASN A 13 21.86 -11.30 -21.24
CA ASN A 13 22.51 -10.92 -19.98
C ASN A 13 23.61 -9.86 -20.21
N LEU A 14 23.71 -8.89 -19.30
CA LEU A 14 24.69 -7.81 -19.40
C LEU A 14 26.02 -8.24 -18.78
N LYS A 15 27.09 -8.26 -19.59
CA LYS A 15 28.46 -8.46 -19.08
C LYS A 15 29.15 -7.11 -18.93
N LEU A 16 29.57 -6.79 -17.71
CA LEU A 16 30.34 -5.60 -17.42
C LEU A 16 31.70 -6.01 -16.86
N ARG A 17 32.75 -5.49 -17.49
CA ARG A 17 34.12 -5.67 -17.01
C ARG A 17 34.56 -4.40 -16.29
N ILE A 18 34.84 -4.53 -14.99
CA ILE A 18 35.33 -3.44 -14.15
C ILE A 18 36.70 -3.87 -13.64
N ALA A 19 37.76 -3.20 -14.11
CA ALA A 19 39.15 -3.62 -13.93
C ALA A 19 39.37 -5.07 -14.45
N ASP A 20 39.93 -5.95 -13.61
CA ASP A 20 40.26 -7.35 -13.95
C ASP A 20 39.15 -8.35 -13.65
N LYS A 21 37.98 -7.88 -13.18
CA LYS A 21 36.85 -8.74 -12.84
C LYS A 21 35.73 -8.57 -13.86
N GLU A 22 35.26 -9.70 -14.37
CA GLU A 22 34.11 -9.79 -15.27
C GLU A 22 32.87 -10.14 -14.45
N TYR A 23 31.85 -9.30 -14.54
CA TYR A 23 30.58 -9.49 -13.86
C TYR A 23 29.50 -9.76 -14.89
N THR A 24 28.83 -10.90 -14.73
CA THR A 24 27.63 -11.27 -15.49
C THR A 24 26.40 -10.85 -14.69
N PHE A 25 25.59 -9.96 -15.25
CA PHE A 25 24.33 -9.53 -14.66
C PHE A 25 23.18 -10.20 -15.40
N GLU A 26 22.36 -10.92 -14.65
CA GLU A 26 21.09 -11.45 -15.14
C GLU A 26 20.10 -10.30 -15.36
N ARG A 27 19.37 -10.35 -16.47
CA ARG A 27 18.29 -9.38 -16.72
C ARG A 27 17.13 -9.66 -15.77
N THR A 28 16.88 -8.74 -14.84
CA THR A 28 15.78 -8.84 -13.87
C THR A 28 14.68 -7.84 -14.20
N GLU A 29 13.43 -8.30 -14.26
CA GLU A 29 12.25 -7.44 -14.47
C GLU A 29 12.07 -6.38 -13.36
N LYS A 30 12.55 -6.69 -12.14
CA LYS A 30 12.40 -5.86 -10.94
C LYS A 30 13.63 -5.97 -10.03
N PHE A 31 14.21 -4.83 -9.67
CA PHE A 31 15.35 -4.76 -8.75
C PHE A 31 15.07 -3.77 -7.61
N THR A 32 15.58 -4.06 -6.41
CA THR A 32 15.50 -3.13 -5.26
C THR A 32 16.88 -2.62 -4.92
N TYR A 33 17.10 -1.31 -5.06
CA TYR A 33 18.36 -0.65 -4.75
C TYR A 33 18.19 0.41 -3.67
N LEU A 34 18.86 0.27 -2.53
CA LEU A 34 18.75 1.21 -1.39
C LEU A 34 17.29 1.51 -0.99
N GLY A 35 16.42 0.49 -1.12
CA GLY A 35 14.98 0.61 -0.85
C GLY A 35 14.17 1.30 -1.96
N VAL A 36 14.77 1.53 -3.14
CA VAL A 36 14.12 1.98 -4.37
C VAL A 36 13.83 0.79 -5.28
N ILE A 37 12.56 0.54 -5.61
CA ILE A 37 12.14 -0.41 -6.63
C ILE A 37 12.36 0.23 -8.01
N VAL A 38 13.23 -0.38 -8.79
CA VAL A 38 13.53 -0.03 -10.18
C VAL A 38 12.97 -1.15 -11.05
N GLU A 39 12.05 -0.82 -11.95
CA GLU A 39 11.42 -1.75 -12.90
C GLU A 39 11.81 -1.39 -14.32
N GLU A 40 11.93 -2.38 -15.19
CA GLU A 40 12.37 -2.26 -16.58
C GLU A 40 11.54 -1.26 -17.41
N ASN A 41 10.25 -1.11 -17.07
CA ASN A 41 9.30 -0.23 -17.74
C ASN A 41 9.27 1.20 -17.16
N GLY A 42 10.15 1.54 -16.20
CA GLY A 42 10.21 2.88 -15.60
C GLY A 42 8.98 3.26 -14.77
N HIS A 43 8.10 2.32 -14.44
CA HIS A 43 6.88 2.59 -13.69
C HIS A 43 7.16 2.80 -12.19
N GLY A 44 7.63 4.00 -11.83
CA GLY A 44 7.78 4.47 -10.46
C GLY A 44 6.49 4.44 -9.61
N LYS A 45 5.34 4.10 -10.20
CA LYS A 45 4.04 3.91 -9.52
C LYS A 45 4.17 2.93 -8.33
N GLN A 46 4.92 1.84 -8.48
CA GLN A 46 5.08 0.84 -7.42
C GLN A 46 5.92 1.37 -6.25
N GLU A 47 6.95 2.14 -6.55
CA GLU A 47 7.86 2.73 -5.58
C GLU A 47 7.21 3.87 -4.79
N ILE A 48 6.53 4.79 -5.49
CA ILE A 48 5.74 5.86 -4.88
C ILE A 48 4.77 5.25 -3.88
N ARG A 49 4.06 4.19 -4.28
CA ARG A 49 3.15 3.47 -3.41
C ARG A 49 3.89 2.84 -2.22
N ALA A 50 4.99 2.13 -2.44
CA ALA A 50 5.72 1.47 -1.36
C ALA A 50 6.15 2.49 -0.28
N ARG A 51 6.59 3.68 -0.70
CA ARG A 51 6.99 4.77 0.21
C ARG A 51 5.81 5.45 0.90
N THR A 52 4.77 5.82 0.16
CA THR A 52 3.56 6.44 0.72
C THR A 52 2.86 5.47 1.67
N THR A 53 2.76 4.20 1.29
CA THR A 53 2.20 3.12 2.13
C THR A 53 3.01 2.97 3.42
N LYS A 54 4.33 2.84 3.31
CA LYS A 54 5.17 2.64 4.49
C LYS A 54 5.14 3.84 5.45
N GLY A 55 5.20 5.07 4.92
CA GLY A 55 5.24 6.30 5.72
C GLY A 55 3.88 6.67 6.32
N THR A 56 2.80 6.57 5.55
CA THR A 56 1.46 7.00 6.00
C THR A 56 0.74 5.90 6.78
N MET A 57 1.00 4.62 6.48
CA MET A 57 0.15 3.54 6.98
C MET A 57 0.68 2.78 8.21
N TYR A 58 1.89 3.07 8.71
CA TYR A 58 2.41 2.43 9.93
C TYR A 58 1.48 2.59 11.15
N ALA A 59 0.73 3.70 11.22
CA ALA A 59 -0.23 3.94 12.30
C ALA A 59 -1.69 3.58 11.93
N CYS A 60 -2.00 3.43 10.63
CA CYS A 60 -3.35 3.22 10.12
C CYS A 60 -4.00 1.93 10.62
N GLU A 61 -3.21 0.89 10.92
CA GLU A 61 -3.71 -0.38 11.48
C GLU A 61 -4.51 -0.20 12.79
N THR A 62 -4.25 0.89 13.53
CA THR A 62 -4.84 1.13 14.86
C THR A 62 -5.71 2.39 14.93
N TRP A 63 -5.74 3.20 13.87
CA TRP A 63 -6.48 4.45 13.84
C TRP A 63 -7.95 4.26 13.46
N VAL A 64 -8.79 5.14 13.99
CA VAL A 64 -10.19 5.27 13.60
C VAL A 64 -10.34 6.63 12.92
N LEU A 65 -10.41 6.61 11.60
CA LEU A 65 -10.66 7.82 10.82
C LEU A 65 -12.15 8.13 10.80
N ASN A 66 -12.49 9.40 10.92
CA ASN A 66 -13.82 9.89 10.58
C ASN A 66 -13.90 10.19 9.07
N LYS A 67 -15.12 10.40 8.55
CA LYS A 67 -15.31 10.67 7.11
C LYS A 67 -14.61 11.94 6.62
N GLU A 68 -14.47 12.95 7.49
CA GLU A 68 -13.79 14.21 7.14
C GLU A 68 -12.27 14.01 7.01
N GLU A 69 -11.69 13.17 7.87
CA GLU A 69 -10.29 12.78 7.84
C GLU A 69 -9.99 11.90 6.62
N GLU A 70 -10.88 10.96 6.29
CA GLU A 70 -10.79 10.16 5.06
C GLU A 70 -10.77 11.07 3.82
N GLU A 71 -11.68 12.05 3.75
CA GLU A 71 -11.73 13.01 2.65
C GLU A 71 -10.49 13.92 2.60
N ARG A 72 -9.96 14.32 3.76
CA ARG A 72 -8.72 15.10 3.85
C ARG A 72 -7.51 14.30 3.37
N LEU A 73 -7.46 13.01 3.67
CA LEU A 73 -6.42 12.10 3.18
C LEU A 73 -6.49 11.90 1.66
N ARG A 74 -7.70 11.71 1.10
CA ARG A 74 -7.91 11.64 -0.37
C ARG A 74 -7.41 12.89 -1.08
N LYS A 75 -7.75 14.07 -0.54
CA LYS A 75 -7.29 15.36 -1.08
C LYS A 75 -5.77 15.50 -0.99
N TRP A 76 -5.18 15.08 0.13
CA TRP A 76 -3.74 15.08 0.32
C TRP A 76 -3.03 14.15 -0.68
N GLU A 77 -3.50 12.91 -0.83
CA GLU A 77 -2.95 11.94 -1.78
C GLU A 77 -3.03 12.49 -3.21
N SER A 78 -4.19 13.00 -3.62
CA SER A 78 -4.36 13.59 -4.95
C SER A 78 -3.46 14.81 -5.19
N ARG A 79 -3.17 15.60 -4.14
CA ARG A 79 -2.22 16.72 -4.23
C ARG A 79 -0.78 16.22 -4.38
N MET A 80 -0.39 15.22 -3.60
CA MET A 80 0.93 14.58 -3.67
C MET A 80 1.16 13.93 -5.04
N LEU A 81 0.19 13.15 -5.55
CA LEU A 81 0.30 12.49 -6.85
C LEU A 81 0.45 13.51 -7.99
N ARG A 82 -0.26 14.64 -7.93
CA ARG A 82 -0.07 15.74 -8.90
C ARG A 82 1.33 16.36 -8.82
N ALA A 83 1.90 16.49 -7.63
CA ALA A 83 3.25 17.01 -7.48
C ALA A 83 4.28 16.04 -8.06
N ILE A 84 4.09 14.73 -7.88
CA ILE A 84 5.01 13.70 -8.37
C ILE A 84 4.91 13.54 -9.89
N TYR A 85 3.70 13.40 -10.43
CA TYR A 85 3.53 13.19 -11.87
C TYR A 85 3.68 14.49 -12.67
N GLY A 86 3.47 15.66 -12.06
CA GLY A 86 3.57 16.97 -12.71
C GLY A 86 2.32 17.39 -13.51
N GLY A 87 2.47 18.40 -14.35
CA GLY A 87 1.45 18.85 -15.31
C GLY A 87 1.41 17.99 -16.58
N ILE A 88 0.42 18.21 -17.43
CA ILE A 88 0.38 17.67 -18.80
C ILE A 88 0.74 18.80 -19.76
N LYS A 89 1.59 18.50 -20.75
CA LYS A 89 1.90 19.42 -21.84
C LYS A 89 0.81 19.30 -22.91
N THR A 90 0.04 20.36 -23.09
CA THR A 90 -0.91 20.56 -24.19
C THR A 90 -0.33 21.53 -25.22
N GLU A 91 -0.97 21.65 -26.38
CA GLU A 91 -0.55 22.59 -27.44
C GLU A 91 -0.51 24.04 -26.94
N GLU A 92 -1.40 24.41 -26.01
CA GLU A 92 -1.50 25.73 -25.39
C GLU A 92 -0.57 25.95 -24.18
N GLY A 93 0.25 24.95 -23.80
CA GLY A 93 1.19 25.03 -22.67
C GLY A 93 1.01 23.95 -21.62
N TRP A 94 1.43 24.21 -20.38
CA TRP A 94 1.29 23.25 -19.27
C TRP A 94 -0.03 23.44 -18.55
N ARG A 95 -0.82 22.37 -18.45
CA ARG A 95 -2.04 22.35 -17.65
C ARG A 95 -1.93 21.43 -16.44
N ARG A 96 -2.72 21.74 -15.40
CA ARG A 96 -2.89 20.88 -14.24
C ARG A 96 -3.69 19.63 -14.62
N ARG A 97 -3.29 18.48 -14.09
CA ARG A 97 -4.04 17.23 -14.24
C ARG A 97 -5.38 17.25 -13.50
N THR A 98 -6.41 16.70 -14.13
CA THR A 98 -7.73 16.50 -13.52
C THR A 98 -7.68 15.35 -12.50
N ASN A 99 -8.72 15.22 -11.66
CA ASN A 99 -8.79 14.10 -10.71
C ASN A 99 -8.89 12.76 -11.43
N GLN A 100 -9.64 12.70 -12.54
CA GLN A 100 -9.81 11.50 -13.35
C GLN A 100 -8.48 11.06 -13.97
N GLU A 101 -7.70 11.98 -14.53
CA GLU A 101 -6.37 11.66 -15.10
C GLU A 101 -5.40 11.12 -14.04
N ILE A 102 -5.49 11.62 -12.80
CA ILE A 102 -4.68 11.12 -11.69
C ILE A 102 -5.14 9.73 -11.25
N GLU A 103 -6.45 9.49 -11.22
CA GLU A 103 -7.04 8.18 -10.91
C GLU A 103 -6.64 7.14 -11.97
N GLU A 104 -6.74 7.50 -13.25
CA GLU A 104 -6.30 6.69 -14.39
C GLU A 104 -4.80 6.45 -14.39
N LEU A 105 -3.97 7.45 -14.06
CA LEU A 105 -2.52 7.26 -13.98
C LEU A 105 -2.10 6.36 -12.81
N TYR A 106 -2.80 6.42 -11.68
CA TYR A 106 -2.45 5.62 -10.52
C TYR A 106 -2.94 4.17 -10.66
N GLU A 107 -4.05 3.92 -11.37
CA GLU A 107 -4.64 2.60 -11.69
C GLU A 107 -4.93 1.71 -10.47
N ARG A 108 -4.93 2.28 -9.25
CA ARG A 108 -4.73 1.52 -8.01
C ARG A 108 -5.53 2.07 -6.84
N PRO A 109 -5.71 1.25 -5.78
CA PRO A 109 -6.53 1.61 -4.63
C PRO A 109 -6.15 2.95 -4.02
N ASP A 110 -7.18 3.77 -3.85
CA ASP A 110 -7.23 4.93 -2.97
C ASP A 110 -6.56 4.62 -1.62
N ILE A 111 -5.89 5.62 -1.04
CA ILE A 111 -5.29 5.55 0.29
C ILE A 111 -6.27 4.99 1.34
N ILE A 112 -7.56 5.28 1.21
CA ILE A 112 -8.61 4.75 2.10
C ILE A 112 -8.78 3.22 1.95
N ALA A 113 -8.74 2.71 0.73
CA ALA A 113 -8.79 1.27 0.50
C ALA A 113 -7.56 0.56 1.09
N CYS A 114 -6.39 1.21 1.01
CA CYS A 114 -5.18 0.70 1.63
C CYS A 114 -5.28 0.69 3.16
N GLU A 115 -5.78 1.76 3.75
CA GLU A 115 -6.03 1.91 5.19
C GLU A 115 -6.97 0.81 5.71
N LYS A 116 -8.16 0.68 5.12
CA LYS A 116 -9.14 -0.34 5.50
C LYS A 116 -8.65 -1.77 5.25
N GLY A 117 -7.94 -1.99 4.14
CA GLY A 117 -7.31 -3.27 3.84
C GLY A 117 -6.29 -3.69 4.90
N GLN A 118 -5.47 -2.77 5.39
CA GLN A 118 -4.53 -3.03 6.49
C GLN A 118 -5.25 -3.29 7.80
N ARG A 119 -6.27 -2.49 8.12
CA ARG A 119 -7.10 -2.67 9.33
C ARG A 119 -7.74 -4.06 9.38
N ILE A 120 -8.33 -4.51 8.27
CA ILE A 120 -8.88 -5.86 8.12
C ILE A 120 -7.76 -6.91 8.19
N GLY A 121 -6.62 -6.67 7.55
CA GLY A 121 -5.44 -7.54 7.63
C GLY A 121 -4.99 -7.79 9.07
N TRP A 122 -4.88 -6.71 9.85
CA TRP A 122 -4.52 -6.73 11.27
C TRP A 122 -5.57 -7.46 12.12
N LEU A 123 -6.86 -7.26 11.86
CA LEU A 123 -7.93 -7.98 12.56
C LEU A 123 -7.79 -9.50 12.41
N GLY A 124 -7.52 -10.00 11.19
CA GLY A 124 -7.27 -11.43 11.02
C GLY A 124 -6.00 -11.91 11.70
N HIS A 125 -4.97 -11.06 11.81
CA HIS A 125 -3.79 -11.37 12.60
C HIS A 125 -4.13 -11.48 14.09
N LEU A 126 -4.92 -10.56 14.65
CA LEU A 126 -5.40 -10.61 16.03
C LEU A 126 -6.24 -11.87 16.29
N GLU A 127 -7.15 -12.25 15.39
CA GLU A 127 -7.95 -13.48 15.59
C GLU A 127 -7.09 -14.74 15.64
N ARG A 128 -6.01 -14.81 14.84
CA ARG A 128 -5.06 -15.94 14.86
C ARG A 128 -4.01 -15.84 15.97
N MET A 129 -3.85 -14.67 16.59
CA MET A 129 -2.92 -14.46 17.69
C MET A 129 -3.39 -15.18 18.95
N ASP A 130 -2.46 -15.65 19.78
CA ASP A 130 -2.77 -16.22 21.09
C ASP A 130 -3.55 -15.21 21.97
N ALA A 131 -4.52 -15.71 22.73
CA ALA A 131 -5.32 -14.97 23.69
C ALA A 131 -4.50 -14.28 24.78
N VAL A 132 -3.34 -14.83 25.16
CA VAL A 132 -2.48 -14.25 26.21
C VAL A 132 -1.69 -13.02 25.74
N ARG A 133 -1.65 -12.75 24.42
CA ARG A 133 -0.90 -11.63 23.88
C ARG A 133 -1.61 -10.31 24.12
N LEU A 134 -0.85 -9.32 24.60
CA LEU A 134 -1.34 -7.98 24.97
C LEU A 134 -2.20 -7.31 23.89
N PRO A 135 -1.86 -7.30 22.58
CA PRO A 135 -2.69 -6.65 21.58
C PRO A 135 -4.10 -7.22 21.50
N LYS A 136 -4.22 -8.56 21.54
CA LYS A 136 -5.52 -9.24 21.55
C LYS A 136 -6.25 -8.96 22.86
N MET A 137 -5.58 -9.10 24.00
CA MET A 137 -6.20 -8.79 25.29
C MET A 137 -6.77 -7.37 25.33
N ILE A 138 -5.98 -6.35 24.97
CA ILE A 138 -6.39 -4.94 25.03
C ILE A 138 -7.58 -4.67 24.10
N ILE A 139 -7.54 -5.19 22.88
CA ILE A 139 -8.57 -4.92 21.87
C ILE A 139 -9.90 -5.59 22.23
N TYR A 140 -9.88 -6.83 22.73
CA TYR A 140 -11.11 -7.56 23.11
C TYR A 140 -11.61 -7.21 24.51
N ARG A 141 -10.74 -6.75 25.42
CA ARG A 141 -11.14 -6.38 26.78
C ARG A 141 -12.17 -5.25 26.73
N ARG A 142 -13.27 -5.44 27.44
CA ARG A 142 -14.25 -4.38 27.70
C ARG A 142 -13.78 -3.64 28.95
N PRO A 143 -13.33 -2.38 28.87
CA PRO A 143 -13.00 -1.62 30.07
C PRO A 143 -14.27 -1.46 30.91
N ILE A 144 -14.16 -1.82 32.19
CA ILE A 144 -15.24 -1.66 33.18
C ILE A 144 -15.21 -0.19 33.62
N GLY A 145 -16.27 0.57 33.34
CA GLY A 145 -16.37 1.99 33.71
C GLY A 145 -17.20 2.84 32.74
N LYS A 146 -17.26 4.15 33.00
CA LYS A 146 -17.98 5.13 32.16
C LYS A 146 -17.39 5.10 30.74
N LYS A 147 -18.22 4.78 29.74
CA LYS A 147 -17.79 4.73 28.33
C LYS A 147 -17.17 6.08 27.94
N ARG A 148 -15.90 6.08 27.52
CA ARG A 148 -15.29 7.26 26.90
C ARG A 148 -16.06 7.58 25.61
N LYS A 149 -16.40 8.85 25.40
CA LYS A 149 -17.02 9.32 24.16
C LYS A 149 -16.00 9.16 23.03
N GLY A 150 -16.27 8.28 22.07
CA GLY A 150 -15.40 8.02 20.93
C GLY A 150 -15.76 6.73 20.19
N LYS A 151 -15.31 6.61 18.94
CA LYS A 151 -15.45 5.40 18.14
C LYS A 151 -14.43 4.35 18.57
N ARG A 152 -14.85 3.09 18.70
CA ARG A 152 -13.96 1.97 19.01
C ARG A 152 -13.44 1.36 17.72
N TRP A 153 -12.14 1.11 17.64
CA TRP A 153 -11.50 0.47 16.49
C TRP A 153 -12.24 -0.80 16.04
N MET A 154 -12.56 -1.72 16.97
CA MET A 154 -13.32 -2.95 16.68
C MET A 154 -14.66 -2.67 15.98
N ASN A 155 -15.40 -1.64 16.42
CA ASN A 155 -16.70 -1.31 15.83
C ASN A 155 -16.57 -0.80 14.40
N GLU A 156 -15.48 -0.08 14.08
CA GLU A 156 -15.22 0.41 12.73
C GLU A 156 -14.78 -0.73 11.81
N VAL A 157 -13.91 -1.64 12.27
CA VAL A 157 -13.53 -2.80 11.43
C VAL A 157 -14.75 -3.71 11.18
N GLU A 158 -15.59 -3.94 12.19
CA GLU A 158 -16.85 -4.66 12.02
C GLU A 158 -17.82 -3.92 11.09
N LYS A 159 -17.76 -2.58 11.03
CA LYS A 159 -18.52 -1.80 10.05
C LYS A 159 -17.95 -2.00 8.63
N ASP A 160 -16.64 -1.91 8.46
CA ASP A 160 -15.97 -2.13 7.17
C ASP A 160 -16.27 -3.54 6.62
N LEU A 161 -16.25 -4.56 7.50
CA LEU A 161 -16.61 -5.94 7.14
C LEU A 161 -18.10 -6.09 6.79
N ARG A 162 -18.99 -5.37 7.48
CA ARG A 162 -20.42 -5.31 7.13
C ARG A 162 -20.64 -4.66 5.77
N ASP A 163 -19.91 -3.60 5.46
CA ASP A 163 -19.95 -2.95 4.14
C ASP A 163 -19.45 -3.89 3.03
N MET A 164 -18.58 -4.85 3.38
CA MET A 164 -18.16 -5.97 2.51
C MET A 164 -19.09 -7.20 2.55
N LYS A 165 -20.22 -7.14 3.28
CA LYS A 165 -21.19 -8.25 3.45
C LYS A 165 -20.57 -9.52 4.07
N LEU A 166 -19.56 -9.38 4.93
CA LEU A 166 -18.91 -10.49 5.63
C LEU A 166 -19.51 -10.68 7.04
N GLY A 167 -20.43 -11.64 7.18
CA GLY A 167 -21.08 -11.95 8.47
C GLY A 167 -20.26 -12.87 9.37
N SER A 168 -19.69 -13.95 8.83
CA SER A 168 -18.93 -14.99 9.57
C SER A 168 -17.42 -14.74 9.59
N TRP A 169 -17.01 -13.47 9.72
CA TRP A 169 -15.61 -13.08 9.56
C TRP A 169 -14.65 -13.73 10.56
N ARG A 170 -15.12 -14.16 11.74
CA ARG A 170 -14.28 -14.83 12.76
C ARG A 170 -13.81 -16.21 12.32
N GLU A 171 -14.66 -16.95 11.61
CA GLU A 171 -14.32 -18.27 11.08
C GLU A 171 -13.36 -18.13 9.91
N THR A 172 -13.66 -17.23 8.98
CA THR A 172 -12.80 -16.96 7.82
C THR A 172 -11.46 -16.35 8.21
N ALA A 173 -11.40 -15.56 9.29
CA ALA A 173 -10.15 -15.00 9.82
C ALA A 173 -9.15 -16.07 10.30
N ARG A 174 -9.65 -17.25 10.74
CA ARG A 174 -8.77 -18.37 11.13
C ARG A 174 -8.08 -18.97 9.91
N ASN A 175 -8.74 -19.01 8.75
CA ASN A 175 -8.14 -19.44 7.50
C ASN A 175 -7.31 -18.31 6.87
N ARG A 176 -5.97 -18.42 6.97
CA ARG A 176 -5.04 -17.40 6.43
C ARG A 176 -5.19 -17.20 4.91
N GLY A 177 -5.51 -18.26 4.16
CA GLY A 177 -5.67 -18.20 2.71
C GLY A 177 -6.91 -17.42 2.30
N GLU A 178 -8.04 -17.73 2.93
CA GLU A 178 -9.31 -17.02 2.71
C GLU A 178 -9.24 -15.58 3.20
N TRP A 179 -8.66 -15.34 4.37
CA TRP A 179 -8.49 -13.98 4.88
C TRP A 179 -7.64 -13.11 3.95
N LYS A 180 -6.59 -13.67 3.34
CA LYS A 180 -5.80 -12.96 2.32
C LYS A 180 -6.64 -12.56 1.10
N LYS A 181 -7.62 -13.37 0.70
CA LYS A 181 -8.53 -13.02 -0.41
C LYS A 181 -9.42 -11.84 -0.03
N ILE A 182 -10.00 -11.85 1.17
CA ILE A 182 -10.80 -10.75 1.71
C ILE A 182 -9.98 -9.45 1.78
N VAL A 183 -8.75 -9.50 2.28
CA VAL A 183 -7.87 -8.32 2.34
C VAL A 183 -7.57 -7.80 0.93
N LYS A 184 -7.32 -8.69 -0.04
CA LYS A 184 -7.13 -8.29 -1.45
C LYS A 184 -8.39 -7.67 -2.06
N GLU A 185 -9.57 -8.14 -1.67
CA GLU A 185 -10.84 -7.56 -2.10
C GLU A 185 -11.05 -6.17 -1.49
N ALA A 186 -10.78 -6.00 -0.19
CA ALA A 186 -10.81 -4.71 0.49
C ALA A 186 -9.88 -3.68 -0.18
N LEU A 187 -8.71 -4.13 -0.63
CA LEU A 187 -7.73 -3.34 -1.38
C LEU A 187 -8.14 -3.06 -2.83
N LYS A 188 -9.17 -3.68 -3.38
CA LYS A 188 -9.68 -3.37 -4.72
C LYS A 188 -10.99 -2.59 -4.68
N ARG A 189 -11.64 -2.59 -3.52
CA ARG A 189 -12.94 -1.97 -3.31
C ARG A 189 -12.81 -0.44 -3.26
N ARG A 190 -13.79 0.23 -3.86
CA ARG A 190 -14.03 1.66 -3.65
C ARG A 190 -14.93 1.82 -2.42
N TRP A 191 -14.41 2.50 -1.41
CA TRP A 191 -15.05 2.70 -0.10
C TRP A 191 -15.78 4.04 0.00
#